data_AF-A0A958TN39-F1
#
_entry.id   AF-A0A958TN39-F1
#
_cell.length_a   1.000
_cell.length_b   1.000
_cell.length_c   1.000
_cell.angle_alpha   90.00
_cell.angle_beta   90.00
_cell.angle_gamma   90.00
#
_symmetry.space_group_name_H-M   'P 1'
#
loop_
_entity.id
_entity.type
_entity.pdbx_description
1 polymer ?
#
loop_
_entity_poly.entity_id
_entity_poly.type
_entity_poly.pdbx_seq_one_letter_code
_entity_poly.pdbx_strand_id
1 'polypeptide(L)'
;RSRRQEIGCIGTYNELKCDVNGDFLCDTAADPELTFSLVDYNTCAYNSANGGTDNWGEVWTPNTSNIMSYSWSHCRNYFSPLQVGKMNYYFTQIGISYPFYSVNGANYLCNGQTGYYSTSSLPGVSNYTWETSSNISILSGQGTNSISVQATDNYGGYIKVSPGCGYNSRSKSIREFYDLEIEGYDTACAQNGFTYNYTIPPLYGATYFWSITNGTINYGQGTTSVNISLSPNSSNQTWLVLDINGVCSSTVYKYKVIAHGNPPPPATQCFAHEDRPVVEDPNNTIAGDIILFPNPANFNVTIIWPSEAFYNLNLTDVRGRVVYNKNKIGERQYLLNLENYQSGIYFMQLTTDTNTVVKKLIIK
;
A
#
# COMPACT_ATOMS: atom_id res chain seq x y z
N ARG A 1 -2.99 19.69 6.96
CA ARG A 1 -4.06 20.26 6.09
C ARG A 1 -5.37 20.48 6.87
N SER A 2 -5.26 20.94 8.12
CA SER A 2 -6.35 21.30 9.04
C SER A 2 -6.60 22.81 9.11
N ARG A 3 -6.09 23.55 8.12
CA ARG A 3 -6.23 25.01 8.11
C ARG A 3 -7.69 25.34 7.85
N ARG A 4 -8.24 26.18 8.72
CA ARG A 4 -9.59 26.72 8.57
C ARG A 4 -9.56 27.89 7.59
N GLN A 5 -10.67 28.15 6.92
CA GLN A 5 -10.77 29.33 6.06
C GLN A 5 -10.75 30.60 6.92
N GLU A 6 -9.99 31.59 6.47
CA GLU A 6 -9.77 32.85 7.19
C GLU A 6 -10.88 33.86 6.90
N ILE A 7 -10.83 35.02 7.57
CA ILE A 7 -11.92 36.03 7.60
C ILE A 7 -12.32 36.57 6.21
N GLY A 8 -11.43 36.43 5.22
CA GLY A 8 -11.70 36.78 3.82
C GLY A 8 -12.74 35.89 3.13
N CYS A 9 -13.07 34.73 3.70
CA CYS A 9 -14.09 33.82 3.22
C CYS A 9 -15.33 33.89 4.14
N ILE A 10 -16.05 35.03 4.12
CA ILE A 10 -17.08 35.41 5.10
C ILE A 10 -18.18 34.33 5.27
N GLY A 11 -18.52 33.59 4.22
CA GLY A 11 -19.57 32.55 4.26
C GLY A 11 -19.11 31.18 4.77
N THR A 12 -17.81 30.94 4.84
CA THR A 12 -17.19 29.63 5.17
C THR A 12 -16.10 29.81 6.22
N TYR A 13 -16.16 30.95 6.93
CA TYR A 13 -15.19 31.36 7.92
C TYR A 13 -15.08 30.31 9.02
N ASN A 14 -13.84 29.95 9.37
CA ASN A 14 -13.52 28.95 10.37
C ASN A 14 -13.92 27.50 9.97
N GLU A 15 -14.36 27.21 8.75
CA GLU A 15 -14.55 25.83 8.28
C GLU A 15 -13.23 25.23 7.76
N LEU A 16 -13.04 23.92 7.84
CA LEU A 16 -11.82 23.31 7.29
C LEU A 16 -11.81 23.47 5.77
N LYS A 17 -10.66 23.83 5.19
CA LYS A 17 -10.53 23.98 3.73
C LYS A 17 -11.02 22.75 2.95
N CYS A 18 -10.81 21.55 3.49
CA CYS A 18 -11.24 20.28 2.89
C CYS A 18 -12.74 20.00 2.98
N ASP A 19 -13.43 20.57 3.97
CA ASP A 19 -14.89 20.43 4.13
C ASP A 19 -15.63 21.37 3.18
N VAL A 20 -14.97 22.41 2.66
CA VAL A 20 -15.61 23.41 1.80
C VAL A 20 -15.18 23.24 0.35
N ASN A 21 -13.87 23.07 0.12
CA ASN A 21 -13.26 23.05 -1.22
C ASN A 21 -12.74 21.66 -1.60
N GLY A 22 -12.86 20.67 -0.71
CA GLY A 22 -12.33 19.33 -0.90
C GLY A 22 -13.42 18.27 -1.08
N ASP A 23 -13.04 17.02 -0.85
CA ASP A 23 -13.90 15.84 -0.92
C ASP A 23 -14.41 15.41 0.47
N PHE A 24 -14.37 16.30 1.47
CA PHE A 24 -14.80 16.05 2.86
C PHE A 24 -14.04 14.94 3.59
N LEU A 25 -12.97 14.39 3.00
CA LEU A 25 -12.11 13.39 3.65
C LEU A 25 -10.89 14.04 4.31
N CYS A 26 -10.51 15.25 3.90
CA CYS A 26 -9.37 15.98 4.45
C CYS A 26 -8.05 15.20 4.38
N ASP A 27 -7.95 14.24 3.48
CA ASP A 27 -6.86 13.28 3.38
C ASP A 27 -5.91 13.59 2.21
N THR A 28 -6.34 14.44 1.29
CA THR A 28 -5.59 14.86 0.11
C THR A 28 -5.75 16.37 -0.07
N ALA A 29 -4.81 17.03 -0.75
CA ALA A 29 -5.04 18.41 -1.16
C ALA A 29 -6.08 18.40 -2.27
N ALA A 30 -6.83 19.49 -2.38
CA ALA A 30 -7.57 19.76 -3.60
C ALA A 30 -6.57 19.75 -4.77
N ASP A 31 -6.85 18.92 -5.77
CA ASP A 31 -6.18 18.99 -7.05
C ASP A 31 -6.71 20.25 -7.76
N PRO A 32 -5.84 21.14 -8.29
CA PRO A 32 -6.25 22.41 -8.89
C PRO A 32 -6.87 22.22 -10.30
N GLU A 33 -7.63 21.14 -10.49
CA GLU A 33 -8.13 20.69 -11.77
C GLU A 33 -7.00 20.55 -12.79
N LEU A 34 -6.00 19.74 -12.45
CA LEU A 34 -4.91 19.40 -13.37
C LEU A 34 -5.49 18.96 -14.72
N THR A 35 -5.30 19.80 -15.73
CA THR A 35 -5.67 19.51 -17.11
C THR A 35 -4.49 18.90 -17.85
N PHE A 36 -4.78 18.23 -18.96
CA PHE A 36 -3.78 17.63 -19.85
C PHE A 36 -2.71 18.62 -20.35
N SER A 37 -2.98 19.94 -20.31
CA SER A 37 -2.02 21.00 -20.66
C SER A 37 -1.05 21.38 -19.53
N LEU A 38 -1.33 20.99 -18.28
CA LEU A 38 -0.52 21.32 -17.11
C LEU A 38 0.36 20.15 -16.64
N VAL A 39 0.14 18.95 -17.17
CA VAL A 39 0.93 17.76 -16.83
C VAL A 39 1.50 17.17 -18.11
N ASP A 40 2.81 17.08 -18.18
CA ASP A 40 3.49 16.45 -19.32
C ASP A 40 3.10 14.97 -19.41
N TYR A 41 2.66 14.55 -20.60
CA TYR A 41 2.13 13.20 -20.84
C TYR A 41 3.18 12.11 -20.57
N ASN A 42 4.43 12.32 -20.99
CA ASN A 42 5.46 11.27 -20.94
C ASN A 42 6.12 11.18 -19.57
N THR A 43 6.33 12.32 -18.92
CA THR A 43 7.09 12.42 -17.68
C THR A 43 6.21 12.51 -16.45
N CYS A 44 4.90 12.72 -16.62
CA CYS A 44 3.97 13.02 -15.53
C CYS A 44 4.33 14.27 -14.72
N ALA A 45 5.25 15.10 -15.22
CA ALA A 45 5.72 16.28 -14.51
C ALA A 45 4.69 17.41 -14.61
N TYR A 46 4.41 18.05 -13.48
CA TYR A 46 3.61 19.26 -13.44
C TYR A 46 4.39 20.46 -13.98
N ASN A 47 3.78 21.19 -14.91
CA ASN A 47 4.35 22.42 -15.46
C ASN A 47 3.99 23.62 -14.57
N SER A 48 4.89 23.93 -13.64
CA SER A 48 4.72 25.04 -12.70
C SER A 48 4.75 26.42 -13.36
N ALA A 49 5.34 26.57 -14.55
CA ALA A 49 5.39 27.85 -15.26
C ALA A 49 4.03 28.28 -15.81
N ASN A 50 3.18 27.31 -16.14
CA ASN A 50 1.79 27.53 -16.54
C ASN A 50 0.80 27.26 -15.39
N GLY A 51 1.34 26.96 -14.21
CA GLY A 51 0.59 26.71 -13.00
C GLY A 51 0.00 27.99 -12.43
N GLY A 52 -1.24 27.90 -11.93
CA GLY A 52 -1.84 28.99 -11.16
C GLY A 52 -1.34 29.04 -9.71
N THR A 53 -1.84 30.04 -9.01
CA THR A 53 -1.72 30.15 -7.54
C THR A 53 -3.08 29.89 -6.93
N ASP A 54 -3.10 29.47 -5.66
CA ASP A 54 -4.34 29.46 -4.90
C ASP A 54 -4.85 30.89 -4.64
N ASN A 55 -6.03 30.99 -4.02
CA ASN A 55 -6.65 32.27 -3.68
C ASN A 55 -5.85 33.11 -2.66
N TRP A 56 -4.69 32.62 -2.23
CA TRP A 56 -3.76 33.24 -1.30
C TRP A 56 -2.38 33.53 -1.94
N GLY A 57 -2.23 33.31 -3.25
CA GLY A 57 -1.01 33.60 -3.99
C GLY A 57 0.08 32.54 -3.87
N GLU A 58 -0.20 31.38 -3.25
CA GLU A 58 0.74 30.26 -3.17
C GLU A 58 0.68 29.46 -4.47
N VAL A 59 1.83 29.24 -5.12
CA VAL A 59 1.92 28.47 -6.37
C VAL A 59 1.47 27.03 -6.13
N TRP A 60 0.60 26.53 -7.00
CA TRP A 60 0.16 25.14 -6.90
C TRP A 60 1.31 24.16 -7.10
N THR A 61 1.39 23.15 -6.24
CA THR A 61 2.37 22.04 -6.31
C THR A 61 1.67 20.69 -6.14
N PRO A 62 0.75 20.33 -7.07
CA PRO A 62 -0.01 19.10 -6.95
C PRO A 62 0.87 17.87 -7.17
N ASN A 63 0.57 16.79 -6.44
CA ASN A 63 1.19 15.50 -6.70
C ASN A 63 0.44 14.80 -7.83
N THR A 64 1.00 14.87 -9.04
CA THR A 64 0.45 14.26 -10.26
C THR A 64 0.35 12.74 -10.18
N SER A 65 1.05 12.11 -9.23
CA SER A 65 0.97 10.67 -8.99
C SER A 65 -0.16 10.25 -8.07
N ASN A 66 -0.81 11.20 -7.38
CA ASN A 66 -1.89 10.85 -6.47
C ASN A 66 -3.08 10.25 -7.23
N ILE A 67 -3.70 9.19 -6.69
CA ILE A 67 -4.83 8.51 -7.33
C ILE A 67 -6.09 9.38 -7.48
N MET A 68 -6.20 10.43 -6.67
CA MET A 68 -7.29 11.42 -6.73
C MET A 68 -6.93 12.61 -7.62
N SER A 69 -5.74 12.63 -8.23
CA SER A 69 -5.34 13.70 -9.12
C SER A 69 -6.13 13.68 -10.43
N TYR A 70 -6.31 14.85 -11.04
CA TYR A 70 -6.87 14.97 -12.40
C TYR A 70 -5.81 14.79 -13.50
N SER A 71 -4.57 14.44 -13.14
CA SER A 71 -3.51 14.05 -14.07
C SER A 71 -3.89 12.84 -14.96
N TRP A 72 -3.03 12.55 -15.93
CA TRP A 72 -3.14 11.39 -16.81
C TRP A 72 -3.27 10.08 -16.01
N SER A 73 -4.09 9.14 -16.47
CA SER A 73 -4.36 7.92 -15.71
C SER A 73 -3.14 7.09 -15.40
N HIS A 74 -2.18 7.00 -16.33
CA HIS A 74 -0.94 6.25 -16.12
C HIS A 74 0.00 6.92 -15.10
N CYS A 75 -0.16 8.21 -14.85
CA CYS A 75 0.62 8.90 -13.83
C CYS A 75 0.17 8.53 -12.41
N ARG A 76 -1.08 8.10 -12.24
CA ARG A 76 -1.75 7.96 -10.95
C ARG A 76 -1.54 6.59 -10.30
N ASN A 77 -0.59 6.51 -9.38
CA ASN A 77 -0.18 5.26 -8.73
C ASN A 77 0.12 5.41 -7.22
N TYR A 78 -0.29 6.51 -6.59
CA TYR A 78 0.05 6.83 -5.21
C TYR A 78 -1.19 7.18 -4.37
N PHE A 79 -1.31 6.58 -3.18
CA PHE A 79 -2.21 7.05 -2.12
C PHE A 79 -1.41 7.86 -1.10
N SER A 80 -1.97 8.99 -0.66
CA SER A 80 -1.44 9.77 0.45
C SER A 80 -1.52 8.97 1.75
N PRO A 81 -0.64 9.26 2.75
CA PRO A 81 -0.70 8.61 4.05
C PRO A 81 -2.07 8.74 4.74
N LEU A 82 -2.72 9.90 4.58
CA LEU A 82 -4.02 10.15 5.18
C LEU A 82 -5.14 9.41 4.43
N GLN A 83 -5.02 9.21 3.11
CA GLN A 83 -5.98 8.42 2.34
C GLN A 83 -5.94 6.97 2.79
N VAL A 84 -4.74 6.42 2.97
CA VAL A 84 -4.56 5.09 3.56
C VAL A 84 -5.15 5.04 4.97
N GLY A 85 -4.92 6.08 5.79
CA GLY A 85 -5.52 6.21 7.12
C GLY A 85 -7.05 6.20 7.12
N LYS A 86 -7.69 6.93 6.19
CA LYS A 86 -9.15 6.95 6.04
C LYS A 86 -9.69 5.61 5.57
N MET A 87 -9.04 4.98 4.58
CA MET A 87 -9.41 3.63 4.12
C MET A 87 -9.38 2.62 5.26
N ASN A 88 -8.30 2.61 6.05
CA ASN A 88 -8.19 1.75 7.23
C ASN A 88 -9.24 2.06 8.29
N TYR A 89 -9.50 3.34 8.58
CA TYR A 89 -10.54 3.74 9.53
C TYR A 89 -11.92 3.22 9.10
N TYR A 90 -12.35 3.49 7.86
CA TYR A 90 -13.65 3.03 7.38
C TYR A 90 -13.75 1.50 7.36
N PHE A 91 -12.70 0.80 6.95
CA PHE A 91 -12.64 -0.66 6.99
C PHE A 91 -12.92 -1.21 8.41
N THR A 92 -12.39 -0.56 9.45
CA THR A 92 -12.64 -0.97 10.83
C THR A 92 -14.04 -0.60 11.35
N GLN A 93 -14.68 0.46 10.82
CA GLN A 93 -15.97 0.96 11.32
C GLN A 93 -17.20 0.32 10.66
N ILE A 94 -17.12 -0.08 9.39
CA ILE A 94 -18.28 -0.62 8.65
C ILE A 94 -18.75 -2.00 9.12
N GLY A 95 -18.08 -2.64 10.08
CA GLY A 95 -18.54 -3.88 10.71
C GLY A 95 -18.59 -5.10 9.78
N ILE A 96 -18.09 -4.99 8.53
CA ILE A 96 -17.83 -6.14 7.68
C ILE A 96 -16.57 -6.82 8.22
N SER A 97 -16.72 -7.50 9.36
CA SER A 97 -15.71 -8.41 9.88
C SER A 97 -15.78 -9.69 9.07
N TYR A 98 -15.10 -9.73 7.94
CA TYR A 98 -14.42 -10.98 7.63
C TYR A 98 -13.41 -11.12 8.75
N PRO A 99 -13.44 -12.19 9.58
CA PRO A 99 -12.39 -12.37 10.57
C PRO A 99 -11.09 -12.47 9.78
N PHE A 100 -10.32 -11.39 9.79
CA PHE A 100 -9.00 -11.38 9.23
C PHE A 100 -8.17 -12.21 10.20
N TYR A 101 -7.79 -13.38 9.74
CA TYR A 101 -6.85 -14.23 10.45
C TYR A 101 -5.63 -14.46 9.58
N SER A 102 -4.54 -14.75 10.27
CA SER A 102 -3.25 -15.11 9.70
C SER A 102 -2.76 -16.37 10.39
N VAL A 103 -1.76 -17.00 9.78
CA VAL A 103 -0.94 -17.99 10.46
C VAL A 103 0.16 -17.24 11.20
N ASN A 104 0.20 -17.42 12.52
CA ASN A 104 1.21 -16.89 13.41
C ASN A 104 2.28 -17.96 13.66
N GLY A 105 3.51 -17.53 13.91
CA GLY A 105 4.67 -18.39 14.12
C GLY A 105 5.95 -17.80 13.53
N ALA A 106 7.05 -18.51 13.66
CA ALA A 106 8.36 -18.08 13.20
C ALA A 106 8.41 -17.95 11.66
N ASN A 107 9.17 -16.97 11.17
CA ASN A 107 9.41 -16.77 9.73
C ASN A 107 10.52 -17.68 9.19
N TYR A 108 11.37 -18.22 10.07
CA TYR A 108 12.52 -19.03 9.71
C TYR A 108 12.55 -20.30 10.59
N LEU A 109 12.94 -21.42 10.01
CA LEU A 109 13.16 -22.68 10.71
C LEU A 109 14.43 -23.34 10.18
N CYS A 110 15.26 -23.86 11.09
CA CYS A 110 16.40 -24.69 10.72
C CYS A 110 16.00 -26.16 10.63
N ASN A 111 16.73 -26.94 9.81
CA ASN A 111 16.61 -28.38 9.76
C ASN A 111 16.71 -28.99 11.18
N GLY A 112 15.76 -29.84 11.52
CA GLY A 112 15.61 -30.49 12.82
C GLY A 112 14.95 -29.60 13.90
N GLN A 113 14.77 -28.30 13.66
CA GLN A 113 14.12 -27.40 14.60
C GLN A 113 12.60 -27.61 14.62
N THR A 114 12.03 -27.67 15.83
CA THR A 114 10.58 -27.65 16.03
C THR A 114 10.07 -26.21 16.02
N GLY A 115 9.11 -25.93 15.14
CA GLY A 115 8.35 -24.68 15.07
C GLY A 115 6.92 -24.85 15.57
N TYR A 116 6.34 -23.77 16.11
CA TYR A 116 4.95 -23.73 16.55
C TYR A 116 4.19 -22.68 15.76
N TYR A 117 3.05 -23.10 15.19
CA TYR A 117 2.20 -22.24 14.37
C TYR A 117 0.76 -22.28 14.86
N SER A 118 0.06 -21.16 14.76
CA SER A 118 -1.31 -21.06 15.23
C SER A 118 -2.10 -20.04 14.42
N THR A 119 -3.41 -20.14 14.49
CA THR A 119 -4.32 -19.11 14.02
C THR A 119 -5.36 -18.79 15.10
N SER A 120 -6.00 -17.64 14.99
CA SER A 120 -7.07 -17.26 15.91
C SER A 120 -8.22 -18.26 15.82
N SER A 121 -8.88 -18.52 16.95
CA SER A 121 -10.10 -19.34 16.94
C SER A 121 -11.19 -18.58 16.20
N LEU A 122 -11.70 -19.16 15.12
CA LEU A 122 -12.72 -18.57 14.27
C LEU A 122 -14.13 -19.00 14.70
N PRO A 123 -15.10 -18.07 14.74
CA PRO A 123 -16.48 -18.40 15.09
C PRO A 123 -17.06 -19.49 14.18
N GLY A 124 -17.64 -20.53 14.79
CA GLY A 124 -18.28 -21.65 14.09
C GLY A 124 -17.31 -22.71 13.54
N VAL A 125 -15.99 -22.54 13.67
CA VAL A 125 -15.01 -23.51 13.18
C VAL A 125 -14.63 -24.50 14.28
N SER A 126 -14.93 -25.78 14.05
CA SER A 126 -14.55 -26.88 14.94
C SER A 126 -13.35 -27.69 14.45
N ASN A 127 -12.91 -27.50 13.21
CA ASN A 127 -11.83 -28.25 12.60
C ASN A 127 -10.94 -27.35 11.72
N TYR A 128 -9.62 -27.53 11.85
CA TYR A 128 -8.61 -26.82 11.08
C TYR A 128 -7.71 -27.82 10.37
N THR A 129 -7.70 -27.79 9.05
CA THR A 129 -6.82 -28.64 8.26
C THR A 129 -5.54 -27.89 7.93
N TRP A 130 -4.41 -28.47 8.32
CA TRP A 130 -3.08 -27.92 8.09
C TRP A 130 -2.34 -28.69 7.00
N GLU A 131 -1.70 -27.94 6.12
CA GLU A 131 -0.84 -28.44 5.04
C GLU A 131 0.51 -27.72 5.13
N THR A 132 1.59 -28.45 4.90
CA THR A 132 2.96 -27.91 4.87
C THR A 132 3.65 -28.28 3.56
N SER A 133 4.71 -27.57 3.21
CA SER A 133 5.59 -27.95 2.11
C SER A 133 6.35 -29.25 2.43
N SER A 134 6.86 -29.95 1.41
CA SER A 134 7.51 -31.27 1.55
C SER A 134 8.74 -31.29 2.45
N ASN A 135 9.35 -30.14 2.69
CA ASN A 135 10.52 -29.93 3.55
C ASN A 135 10.14 -29.59 5.01
N ILE A 136 8.86 -29.67 5.38
CA ILE A 136 8.35 -29.43 6.73
C ILE A 136 7.33 -30.53 7.08
N SER A 137 7.56 -31.23 8.19
CA SER A 137 6.67 -32.28 8.68
C SER A 137 5.80 -31.78 9.84
N ILE A 138 4.51 -32.12 9.84
CA ILE A 138 3.62 -31.85 10.98
C ILE A 138 3.85 -32.92 12.04
N LEU A 139 4.22 -32.50 13.25
CA LEU A 139 4.43 -33.40 14.39
C LEU A 139 3.13 -33.64 15.17
N SER A 140 2.35 -32.59 15.40
CA SER A 140 1.09 -32.67 16.15
C SER A 140 0.17 -31.47 15.91
N GLY A 141 -1.10 -31.58 16.35
CA GLY A 141 -2.07 -30.47 16.36
C GLY A 141 -3.02 -30.43 15.16
N GLN A 142 -2.95 -31.41 14.24
CA GLN A 142 -3.88 -31.50 13.12
C GLN A 142 -5.34 -31.52 13.61
N GLY A 143 -6.21 -30.78 12.92
CA GLY A 143 -7.60 -30.57 13.33
C GLY A 143 -7.83 -29.44 14.34
N THR A 144 -6.78 -28.91 14.95
CA THR A 144 -6.86 -27.83 15.96
C THR A 144 -6.34 -26.50 15.40
N ASN A 145 -6.62 -25.37 16.06
CA ASN A 145 -6.15 -24.05 15.60
C ASN A 145 -4.65 -23.80 15.83
N SER A 146 -3.88 -24.83 16.22
CA SER A 146 -2.43 -24.77 16.33
C SER A 146 -1.77 -26.09 15.95
N ILE A 147 -0.54 -26.02 15.45
CA ILE A 147 0.29 -27.18 15.11
C ILE A 147 1.71 -27.01 15.62
N SER A 148 2.38 -28.13 15.83
CA SER A 148 3.84 -28.17 15.89
C SER A 148 4.37 -28.87 14.63
N VAL A 149 5.45 -28.32 14.10
CA VAL A 149 6.09 -28.81 12.87
C VAL A 149 7.59 -28.94 13.09
N GLN A 150 8.25 -29.76 12.27
CA GLN A 150 9.70 -29.82 12.20
C GLN A 150 10.15 -29.60 10.77
N ALA A 151 11.11 -28.69 10.57
CA ALA A 151 11.74 -28.56 9.27
C ALA A 151 12.67 -29.76 9.04
N THR A 152 12.59 -30.38 7.88
CA THR A 152 13.46 -31.49 7.47
C THR A 152 14.62 -31.01 6.59
N ASP A 153 14.63 -29.72 6.24
CA ASP A 153 15.67 -29.05 5.47
C ASP A 153 15.72 -27.55 5.83
N ASN A 154 16.78 -26.84 5.43
CA ASN A 154 16.99 -25.41 5.71
C ASN A 154 16.35 -24.47 4.66
N TYR A 155 15.70 -25.01 3.62
CA TYR A 155 15.18 -24.24 2.48
C TYR A 155 13.70 -23.89 2.63
N GLY A 156 13.38 -22.65 2.99
CA GLY A 156 12.07 -22.02 2.82
C GLY A 156 10.84 -22.89 3.11
N GLY A 157 9.73 -22.63 2.40
CA GLY A 157 8.52 -23.45 2.45
C GLY A 157 7.27 -22.68 2.87
N TYR A 158 6.21 -23.39 3.24
CA TYR A 158 4.98 -22.76 3.71
C TYR A 158 4.24 -23.58 4.76
N ILE A 159 3.49 -22.87 5.59
CA ILE A 159 2.47 -23.40 6.48
C ILE A 159 1.12 -22.85 6.01
N LYS A 160 0.21 -23.73 5.62
CA LYS A 160 -1.13 -23.37 5.17
C LYS A 160 -2.17 -23.94 6.13
N VAL A 161 -3.11 -23.08 6.54
CA VAL A 161 -4.29 -23.47 7.31
C VAL A 161 -5.54 -23.26 6.48
N SER A 162 -6.39 -24.27 6.46
CA SER A 162 -7.70 -24.28 5.84
C SER A 162 -8.74 -24.58 6.92
N PRO A 163 -9.32 -23.55 7.54
CA PRO A 163 -10.40 -23.72 8.52
C PRO A 163 -11.68 -24.23 7.83
N GLY A 164 -12.50 -24.97 8.56
CA GLY A 164 -13.82 -25.40 8.08
C GLY A 164 -14.80 -24.24 7.84
N CYS A 165 -16.05 -24.56 7.50
CA CYS A 165 -17.17 -23.58 7.43
C CYS A 165 -17.02 -22.46 6.38
N GLY A 166 -16.27 -22.68 5.30
CA GLY A 166 -16.20 -21.77 4.15
C GLY A 166 -15.20 -20.62 4.28
N TYR A 167 -14.33 -20.63 5.29
CA TYR A 167 -13.23 -19.67 5.39
C TYR A 167 -12.16 -19.94 4.34
N ASN A 168 -11.62 -18.86 3.75
CA ASN A 168 -10.55 -18.93 2.76
C ASN A 168 -9.22 -19.33 3.40
N SER A 169 -8.53 -20.34 2.87
CA SER A 169 -7.22 -20.73 3.40
C SER A 169 -6.23 -19.57 3.53
N ARG A 170 -5.35 -19.64 4.53
CA ARG A 170 -4.26 -18.70 4.74
C ARG A 170 -2.94 -19.45 4.78
N SER A 171 -1.95 -18.87 4.13
CA SER A 171 -0.59 -19.40 4.12
C SER A 171 0.36 -18.40 4.76
N LYS A 172 1.35 -18.92 5.47
CA LYS A 172 2.53 -18.20 5.90
C LYS A 172 3.74 -18.86 5.25
N SER A 173 4.51 -18.07 4.51
CA SER A 173 5.79 -18.54 3.97
C SER A 173 6.81 -18.65 5.09
N ILE A 174 7.54 -19.76 5.09
CA ILE A 174 8.82 -19.87 5.78
C ILE A 174 9.85 -19.32 4.81
N ARG A 175 10.50 -18.24 5.23
CA ARG A 175 11.45 -17.49 4.41
C ARG A 175 12.79 -18.19 4.38
N GLU A 176 13.50 -18.02 3.28
CA GLU A 176 14.89 -18.41 3.22
C GLU A 176 15.75 -17.38 3.93
N PHE A 177 16.85 -17.82 4.56
CA PHE A 177 17.79 -16.90 5.21
C PHE A 177 18.47 -15.94 4.20
N TYR A 178 18.48 -16.31 2.91
CA TYR A 178 18.88 -15.41 1.83
C TYR A 178 17.95 -14.19 1.69
N ASP A 179 16.67 -14.30 2.02
CA ASP A 179 15.70 -13.20 1.93
C ASP A 179 15.66 -12.33 3.19
N LEU A 180 16.45 -12.66 4.21
CA LEU A 180 16.53 -11.85 5.43
C LEU A 180 17.05 -10.45 5.09
N GLU A 181 16.32 -9.41 5.48
CA GLU A 181 16.71 -8.02 5.34
C GLU A 181 16.82 -7.35 6.72
N ILE A 182 17.67 -6.32 6.81
CA ILE A 182 17.69 -5.41 7.94
C ILE A 182 16.57 -4.38 7.74
N GLU A 183 15.57 -4.40 8.62
CA GLU A 183 14.46 -3.48 8.62
C GLU A 183 14.87 -2.12 9.18
N GLY A 184 14.46 -1.04 8.53
CA GLY A 184 14.73 0.33 8.94
C GLY A 184 14.71 1.30 7.76
N TYR A 185 15.16 2.53 7.99
CA TYR A 185 15.12 3.59 6.98
C TYR A 185 16.10 3.35 5.83
N ASP A 186 15.63 3.45 4.59
CA ASP A 186 16.51 3.47 3.39
C ASP A 186 17.17 4.84 3.17
N THR A 187 16.57 5.90 3.72
CA THR A 187 17.09 7.28 3.66
C THR A 187 16.90 7.96 5.02
N ALA A 188 17.96 8.60 5.53
CA ALA A 188 17.98 9.19 6.87
C ALA A 188 18.87 10.45 6.94
N CYS A 189 18.51 11.39 7.81
CA CYS A 189 19.27 12.62 8.00
C CYS A 189 20.56 12.33 8.77
N ALA A 190 21.71 12.68 8.19
CA ALA A 190 23.04 12.57 8.81
C ALA A 190 23.39 13.78 9.70
N GLN A 191 22.40 14.38 10.37
CA GLN A 191 22.62 15.52 11.26
C GLN A 191 22.78 15.08 12.72
N ASN A 192 23.55 15.85 13.48
CA ASN A 192 23.77 15.60 14.90
C ASN A 192 22.45 15.60 15.68
N GLY A 193 22.30 14.63 16.57
CA GLY A 193 21.14 14.50 17.47
C GLY A 193 20.03 13.57 16.95
N PHE A 194 20.10 13.12 15.68
CA PHE A 194 19.18 12.11 15.16
C PHE A 194 19.74 10.70 15.36
N THR A 195 18.86 9.77 15.74
CA THR A 195 19.20 8.34 15.85
C THR A 195 18.11 7.51 15.19
N TYR A 196 18.50 6.33 14.70
CA TYR A 196 17.64 5.45 13.94
C TYR A 196 17.79 4.02 14.45
N ASN A 197 16.66 3.32 14.57
CA ASN A 197 16.64 1.91 14.94
C ASN A 197 16.55 1.05 13.69
N TYR A 198 17.40 0.03 13.64
CA TYR A 198 17.36 -1.03 12.65
C TYR A 198 17.17 -2.34 13.37
N THR A 199 16.47 -3.28 12.74
CA THR A 199 16.13 -4.55 13.38
C THR A 199 16.07 -5.68 12.38
N ILE A 200 16.26 -6.89 12.88
CA ILE A 200 15.95 -8.12 12.18
C ILE A 200 14.99 -8.96 13.03
N PRO A 201 14.21 -9.86 12.43
CA PRO A 201 13.45 -10.85 13.19
C PRO A 201 14.40 -11.74 14.03
N PRO A 202 13.93 -12.25 15.19
CA PRO A 202 14.74 -13.11 16.03
C PRO A 202 15.02 -14.46 15.35
N LEU A 203 16.30 -14.85 15.35
CA LEU A 203 16.76 -16.14 14.84
C LEU A 203 17.26 -17.02 15.99
N TYR A 204 16.86 -18.28 16.00
CA TYR A 204 17.19 -19.22 17.07
C TYR A 204 18.67 -19.61 17.04
N GLY A 205 19.32 -19.61 18.21
CA GLY A 205 20.74 -19.98 18.35
C GLY A 205 21.73 -18.99 17.71
N ALA A 206 21.25 -17.84 17.24
CA ALA A 206 22.05 -16.86 16.54
C ALA A 206 22.73 -15.87 17.48
N THR A 207 23.91 -15.43 17.07
CA THR A 207 24.64 -14.30 17.66
C THR A 207 24.86 -13.23 16.59
N TYR A 208 24.81 -11.96 17.00
CA TYR A 208 24.72 -10.83 16.09
C TYR A 208 25.92 -9.90 16.27
N PHE A 209 26.58 -9.55 15.18
CA PHE A 209 27.68 -8.57 15.20
C PHE A 209 27.41 -7.47 14.19
N TRP A 210 27.07 -6.29 14.71
CA TRP A 210 26.80 -5.09 13.93
C TRP A 210 28.08 -4.29 13.70
N SER A 211 28.26 -3.80 12.48
CA SER A 211 29.29 -2.82 12.14
C SER A 211 28.69 -1.73 11.24
N ILE A 212 29.28 -0.53 11.28
CA ILE A 212 28.76 0.63 10.57
C ILE A 212 29.91 1.43 9.94
N THR A 213 29.69 1.96 8.73
CA THR A 213 30.58 2.94 8.09
C THR A 213 29.95 4.33 8.13
N ASN A 214 30.76 5.37 8.34
CA ASN A 214 30.30 6.77 8.36
C ASN A 214 29.14 7.00 9.35
N GLY A 215 29.23 6.41 10.54
CA GLY A 215 28.24 6.52 11.60
C GLY A 215 28.73 5.87 12.89
N THR A 216 27.90 5.88 13.92
CA THR A 216 28.19 5.25 15.20
C THR A 216 27.05 4.32 15.61
N ILE A 217 27.40 3.17 16.21
CA ILE A 217 26.44 2.34 16.92
C ILE A 217 26.35 2.88 18.35
N ASN A 218 25.16 3.32 18.75
CA ASN A 218 24.94 3.88 20.09
C ASN A 218 24.71 2.77 21.12
N TYR A 219 23.91 1.77 20.77
CA TYR A 219 23.63 0.58 21.58
C TYR A 219 22.97 -0.52 20.72
N GLY A 220 22.84 -1.73 21.28
CA GLY A 220 22.17 -2.87 20.62
C GLY A 220 23.10 -3.91 19.99
N GLN A 221 24.43 -3.78 20.18
CA GLN A 221 25.40 -4.80 19.77
C GLN A 221 25.07 -6.15 20.41
N GLY A 222 25.24 -7.25 19.66
CA GLY A 222 24.90 -8.59 20.15
C GLY A 222 23.40 -8.90 20.13
N THR A 223 22.54 -7.98 19.70
CA THR A 223 21.08 -8.16 19.69
C THR A 223 20.49 -8.06 18.29
N THR A 224 19.21 -8.39 18.15
CA THR A 224 18.48 -8.29 16.88
C THR A 224 18.15 -6.86 16.47
N SER A 225 18.37 -5.87 17.36
CA SER A 225 18.09 -4.46 17.08
C SER A 225 19.27 -3.57 17.45
N VAL A 226 19.62 -2.65 16.56
CA VAL A 226 20.70 -1.69 16.77
C VAL A 226 20.18 -0.27 16.63
N ASN A 227 20.63 0.62 17.52
CA ASN A 227 20.43 2.05 17.38
C ASN A 227 21.72 2.69 16.86
N ILE A 228 21.60 3.48 15.80
CA ILE A 228 22.74 4.12 15.15
C ILE A 228 22.53 5.63 15.00
N SER A 229 23.64 6.36 14.89
CA SER A 229 23.66 7.73 14.38
C SER A 229 24.51 7.80 13.11
N LEU A 230 24.11 8.66 12.17
CA LEU A 230 24.80 8.84 10.89
C LEU A 230 25.74 10.04 11.01
N SER A 231 26.92 9.95 10.41
CA SER A 231 27.88 11.06 10.33
C SER A 231 27.93 11.62 8.91
N PRO A 232 27.94 12.95 8.72
CA PRO A 232 28.10 13.55 7.40
C PRO A 232 29.35 13.03 6.69
N ASN A 233 29.22 12.65 5.42
CA ASN A 233 30.34 12.11 4.65
C ASN A 233 30.19 12.46 3.16
N SER A 234 31.31 12.57 2.45
CA SER A 234 31.33 12.90 1.00
C SER A 234 30.61 11.89 0.12
N SER A 235 30.49 10.63 0.57
CA SER A 235 29.73 9.59 -0.14
C SER A 235 28.20 9.73 -0.02
N ASN A 236 27.68 10.58 0.89
CA ASN A 236 26.26 10.67 1.23
C ASN A 236 25.59 9.32 1.53
N GLN A 237 26.36 8.34 2.01
CA GLN A 237 25.89 7.00 2.32
C GLN A 237 26.54 6.44 3.60
N THR A 238 25.76 5.61 4.31
CA THR A 238 26.18 4.84 5.49
C THR A 238 25.87 3.37 5.22
N TRP A 239 26.84 2.49 5.45
CA TRP A 239 26.61 1.04 5.35
C TRP A 239 26.44 0.49 6.75
N LEU A 240 25.29 -0.12 7.01
CA LEU A 240 25.05 -0.91 8.20
C LEU A 240 25.22 -2.38 7.83
N VAL A 241 26.16 -3.05 8.49
CA VAL A 241 26.54 -4.43 8.21
C VAL A 241 26.22 -5.28 9.44
N LEU A 242 25.73 -6.49 9.20
CA LEU A 242 25.37 -7.46 10.21
C LEU A 242 25.94 -8.83 9.84
N ASP A 243 26.85 -9.33 10.66
CA ASP A 243 27.28 -10.72 10.67
C ASP A 243 26.43 -11.51 11.66
N ILE A 244 25.75 -12.55 11.19
CA ILE A 244 24.91 -13.42 12.01
C ILE A 244 25.53 -14.81 12.07
N ASN A 245 25.99 -15.22 13.24
CA ASN A 245 26.65 -16.52 13.42
C ASN A 245 25.74 -17.52 14.14
N GLY A 246 25.82 -18.79 13.77
CA GLY A 246 25.13 -19.89 14.45
C GLY A 246 23.73 -20.19 13.92
N VAL A 247 23.27 -19.47 12.88
CA VAL A 247 21.99 -19.70 12.24
C VAL A 247 22.05 -20.97 11.41
N CYS A 248 21.32 -22.01 11.80
CA CYS A 248 21.30 -23.31 11.12
C CYS A 248 22.69 -23.88 10.86
N SER A 249 23.60 -23.74 11.84
CA SER A 249 25.01 -24.15 11.73
C SER A 249 25.80 -23.42 10.63
N SER A 250 25.32 -22.25 10.20
CA SER A 250 25.95 -21.40 9.19
C SER A 250 26.14 -19.97 9.71
N THR A 251 26.82 -19.15 8.90
CA THR A 251 26.93 -17.71 9.09
C THR A 251 26.21 -17.01 7.95
N VAL A 252 25.37 -16.02 8.27
CA VAL A 252 24.63 -15.21 7.32
C VAL A 252 25.16 -13.78 7.40
N TYR A 253 25.56 -13.23 6.25
CA TYR A 253 26.01 -11.85 6.13
C TYR A 253 24.90 -10.99 5.54
N LYS A 254 24.62 -9.84 6.15
CA LYS A 254 23.65 -8.86 5.66
C LYS A 254 24.19 -7.46 5.74
N TYR A 255 23.71 -6.60 4.84
CA TYR A 255 24.02 -5.19 4.86
C TYR A 255 22.80 -4.38 4.41
N LYS A 256 22.74 -3.13 4.84
CA LYS A 256 21.80 -2.12 4.38
C LYS A 256 22.56 -0.84 4.05
N VAL A 257 22.32 -0.32 2.85
CA VAL A 257 22.85 0.98 2.43
C VAL A 257 21.81 2.04 2.75
N ILE A 258 22.22 3.03 3.54
CA ILE A 258 21.35 4.12 3.98
C ILE A 258 21.80 5.40 3.28
N ALA A 259 20.94 5.95 2.44
CA ALA A 259 21.21 7.23 1.78
C ALA A 259 21.04 8.39 2.76
N HIS A 260 21.92 9.39 2.68
CA HIS A 260 21.78 10.60 3.49
C HIS A 260 20.76 11.54 2.86
N GLY A 261 19.72 11.91 3.61
CA GLY A 261 18.66 12.77 3.12
C GLY A 261 17.49 12.84 4.09
N ASN A 262 16.48 13.66 3.76
CA ASN A 262 15.27 13.70 4.57
C ASN A 262 14.52 12.38 4.43
N PRO A 263 14.24 11.65 5.53
CA PRO A 263 13.50 10.40 5.45
C PRO A 263 12.11 10.66 4.85
N PRO A 264 11.61 9.80 3.95
CA PRO A 264 10.28 9.94 3.42
C PRO A 264 9.24 9.80 4.55
N PRO A 265 8.02 10.35 4.45
CA PRO A 265 6.99 10.18 5.47
C PRO A 265 6.76 8.69 5.85
N PRO A 266 6.31 8.36 7.07
CA PRO A 266 6.17 6.97 7.53
C PRO A 266 5.42 6.03 6.57
N ALA A 267 4.37 6.49 5.88
CA ALA A 267 3.61 5.64 4.95
C ALA A 267 4.37 5.27 3.66
N THR A 268 5.41 6.01 3.31
CA THR A 268 6.29 5.71 2.17
C THR A 268 7.48 4.83 2.56
N GLN A 269 7.65 4.52 3.84
CA GLN A 269 8.70 3.62 4.36
C GLN A 269 8.24 2.16 4.44
N CYS A 270 6.95 1.87 4.25
CA CYS A 270 6.36 0.54 4.43
C CYS A 270 6.22 -0.26 3.13
N PHE A 271 6.74 0.23 2.00
CA PHE A 271 6.74 -0.53 0.76
C PHE A 271 8.06 -1.30 0.67
N ALA A 272 7.99 -2.63 0.57
CA ALA A 272 9.15 -3.42 0.16
C ALA A 272 9.68 -2.87 -1.17
N HIS A 273 10.98 -2.98 -1.42
CA HIS A 273 11.60 -2.50 -2.66
C HIS A 273 10.90 -3.06 -3.93
N GLU A 274 10.26 -4.23 -3.81
CA GLU A 274 9.51 -4.94 -4.85
C GLU A 274 8.01 -4.55 -4.96
N ASP A 275 7.44 -3.93 -3.92
CA ASP A 275 6.04 -3.45 -3.93
C ASP A 275 5.91 -2.01 -4.45
N ARG A 276 7.00 -1.46 -5.00
CA ARG A 276 6.95 -0.20 -5.75
C ARG A 276 6.03 -0.41 -6.96
N PRO A 277 5.09 0.50 -7.25
CA PRO A 277 4.27 0.39 -8.45
C PRO A 277 5.18 0.21 -9.67
N VAL A 278 5.02 -0.93 -10.33
CA VAL A 278 5.71 -1.27 -11.58
C VAL A 278 5.41 -0.14 -12.57
N VAL A 279 6.46 0.41 -13.18
CA VAL A 279 6.31 1.24 -14.38
C VAL A 279 5.72 0.32 -15.45
N GLU A 280 4.41 0.48 -15.72
CA GLU A 280 3.75 -0.33 -16.74
C GLU A 280 4.40 -0.14 -18.11
N ASP A 281 4.42 -1.24 -18.86
CA ASP A 281 4.97 -1.38 -20.19
C ASP A 281 4.38 -0.32 -21.16
N PRO A 282 5.21 0.52 -21.80
CA PRO A 282 4.76 1.55 -22.74
C PRO A 282 4.07 1.00 -24.00
N ASN A 283 3.99 -0.32 -24.18
CA ASN A 283 3.34 -0.95 -25.32
C ASN A 283 1.88 -1.40 -25.09
N ASN A 284 1.25 -1.13 -23.94
CA ASN A 284 -0.18 -1.42 -23.77
C ASN A 284 -1.04 -0.38 -24.53
N THR A 285 -1.23 -0.63 -25.83
CA THR A 285 -1.63 0.37 -26.83
C THR A 285 -3.13 0.58 -27.01
N ILE A 286 -4.00 0.14 -26.09
CA ILE A 286 -5.44 0.43 -26.22
C ILE A 286 -6.13 0.62 -24.87
N ALA A 287 -6.09 1.86 -24.36
CA ALA A 287 -7.20 2.45 -23.62
C ALA A 287 -7.15 3.97 -23.80
N GLY A 288 -7.77 4.49 -24.85
CA GLY A 288 -8.06 5.93 -24.87
C GLY A 288 -8.86 6.32 -23.62
N ASP A 289 -8.57 7.49 -23.07
CA ASP A 289 -9.09 7.91 -21.77
C ASP A 289 -10.63 7.90 -21.72
N ILE A 290 -11.19 7.01 -20.89
CA ILE A 290 -12.60 7.12 -20.47
C ILE A 290 -12.74 8.37 -19.60
N ILE A 291 -13.64 9.27 -20.01
CA ILE A 291 -13.90 10.54 -19.34
C ILE A 291 -15.22 10.42 -18.57
N LEU A 292 -15.23 10.86 -17.30
CA LEU A 292 -16.45 11.03 -16.52
C LEU A 292 -16.56 12.50 -16.09
N PHE A 293 -17.64 13.17 -16.47
CA PHE A 293 -17.88 14.55 -16.03
C PHE A 293 -19.39 14.87 -15.90
N PRO A 294 -19.77 15.72 -14.94
CA PRO A 294 -18.93 16.20 -13.84
C PRO A 294 -18.58 15.06 -12.88
N ASN A 295 -17.42 15.15 -12.23
CA ASN A 295 -17.03 14.25 -11.14
C ASN A 295 -16.20 15.07 -10.15
N PRO A 296 -16.70 15.45 -8.97
CA PRO A 296 -17.95 14.97 -8.35
C PRO A 296 -19.23 15.37 -9.08
N ALA A 297 -20.21 14.46 -9.08
CA ALA A 297 -21.51 14.60 -9.74
C ALA A 297 -22.64 14.78 -8.73
N ASN A 298 -23.66 15.58 -9.05
CA ASN A 298 -24.88 15.71 -8.24
C ASN A 298 -26.00 14.86 -8.85
N PHE A 299 -26.55 15.32 -9.98
CA PHE A 299 -27.76 14.74 -10.58
C PHE A 299 -27.48 13.78 -11.74
N ASN A 300 -26.38 14.01 -12.46
CA ASN A 300 -25.98 13.18 -13.58
C ASN A 300 -24.46 13.15 -13.74
N VAL A 301 -23.98 12.10 -14.39
CA VAL A 301 -22.61 12.01 -14.89
C VAL A 301 -22.64 11.56 -16.35
N THR A 302 -21.88 12.26 -17.17
CA THR A 302 -21.62 11.91 -18.57
C THR A 302 -20.37 11.07 -18.65
N ILE A 303 -20.48 9.92 -19.30
CA ILE A 303 -19.41 8.97 -19.52
C ILE A 303 -19.08 9.00 -21.02
N ILE A 304 -17.82 9.23 -21.38
CA ILE A 304 -17.35 9.21 -22.79
C ILE A 304 -16.25 8.16 -22.91
N TRP A 305 -16.31 7.32 -23.94
CA TRP A 305 -15.30 6.32 -24.26
C TRP A 305 -14.64 6.54 -25.63
N PRO A 306 -13.44 5.98 -25.85
CA PRO A 306 -12.59 6.35 -26.98
C PRO A 306 -12.99 5.73 -28.33
N SER A 307 -13.81 4.67 -28.38
CA SER A 307 -14.13 3.98 -29.65
C SER A 307 -15.61 3.59 -29.80
N GLU A 308 -16.03 3.34 -31.04
CA GLU A 308 -17.36 2.82 -31.41
C GLU A 308 -17.42 1.29 -31.20
N ALA A 309 -17.15 0.83 -29.98
CA ALA A 309 -17.30 -0.57 -29.56
C ALA A 309 -18.51 -0.73 -28.62
N PHE A 310 -18.95 -1.97 -28.39
CA PHE A 310 -19.94 -2.25 -27.36
C PHE A 310 -19.28 -2.33 -25.98
N TYR A 311 -19.81 -1.58 -25.02
CA TYR A 311 -19.35 -1.58 -23.64
C TYR A 311 -20.41 -2.13 -22.69
N ASN A 312 -19.96 -2.88 -21.69
CA ASN A 312 -20.76 -3.24 -20.53
C ASN A 312 -20.34 -2.37 -19.36
N LEU A 313 -21.31 -1.67 -18.77
CA LEU A 313 -21.15 -0.74 -17.67
C LEU A 313 -21.70 -1.38 -16.39
N ASN A 314 -20.86 -1.53 -15.37
CA ASN A 314 -21.26 -1.86 -14.01
C ASN A 314 -20.86 -0.73 -13.08
N LEU A 315 -21.75 -0.33 -12.18
CA LEU A 315 -21.43 0.58 -11.08
C LEU A 315 -21.52 -0.20 -9.77
N THR A 316 -20.49 -0.14 -8.95
CA THR A 316 -20.46 -0.73 -7.62
C THR A 316 -20.31 0.34 -6.55
N ASP A 317 -20.93 0.12 -5.39
CA ASP A 317 -20.64 0.91 -4.21
C ASP A 317 -19.30 0.49 -3.56
N VAL A 318 -18.84 1.22 -2.54
CA VAL A 318 -17.60 0.89 -1.79
C VAL A 318 -17.61 -0.49 -1.12
N ARG A 319 -18.76 -1.16 -1.00
CA ARG A 319 -18.89 -2.51 -0.44
C ARG A 319 -18.82 -3.58 -1.54
N GLY A 320 -18.61 -3.20 -2.80
CA GLY A 320 -18.56 -4.09 -3.95
C GLY A 320 -19.94 -4.55 -4.44
N ARG A 321 -21.02 -4.01 -3.89
CA ARG A 321 -22.38 -4.34 -4.36
C ARG A 321 -22.64 -3.61 -5.67
N VAL A 322 -23.06 -4.34 -6.69
CA VAL A 322 -23.49 -3.77 -7.97
C VAL A 322 -24.78 -2.99 -7.76
N VAL A 323 -24.73 -1.68 -7.96
CA VAL A 323 -25.87 -0.76 -7.84
C VAL A 323 -26.44 -0.36 -9.20
N TYR A 324 -25.66 -0.54 -10.28
CA TYR A 324 -26.11 -0.32 -11.65
C TYR A 324 -25.43 -1.29 -12.60
N ASN A 325 -26.16 -1.71 -13.62
CA ASN A 325 -25.70 -2.56 -14.69
C ASN A 325 -26.34 -2.09 -16.00
N LYS A 326 -25.55 -2.04 -17.07
CA LYS A 326 -26.07 -1.91 -18.44
C LYS A 326 -25.12 -2.56 -19.43
N ASN A 327 -25.65 -3.43 -20.28
CA ASN A 327 -24.87 -4.18 -21.25
C ASN A 327 -25.04 -3.61 -22.66
N LYS A 328 -24.04 -3.82 -23.51
CA LYS A 328 -24.04 -3.50 -24.95
C LYS A 328 -24.40 -2.03 -25.26
N ILE A 329 -23.75 -1.09 -24.60
CA ILE A 329 -23.87 0.33 -24.94
C ILE A 329 -22.97 0.61 -26.16
N GLY A 330 -23.58 1.03 -27.27
CA GLY A 330 -22.86 1.35 -28.51
C GLY A 330 -22.74 2.84 -28.82
N GLU A 331 -23.39 3.71 -28.04
CA GLU A 331 -23.31 5.17 -28.18
C GLU A 331 -21.96 5.68 -27.68
N ARG A 332 -21.28 6.62 -28.33
CA ARG A 332 -19.97 7.12 -27.86
C ARG A 332 -19.98 7.82 -26.48
N GLN A 333 -21.15 8.24 -26.03
CA GLN A 333 -21.37 8.89 -24.75
C GLN A 333 -22.59 8.29 -24.06
N TYR A 334 -22.57 8.28 -22.72
CA TYR A 334 -23.67 7.76 -21.92
C TYR A 334 -23.95 8.67 -20.72
N LEU A 335 -25.18 9.15 -20.61
CA LEU A 335 -25.63 9.98 -19.49
C LEU A 335 -26.28 9.10 -18.42
N LEU A 336 -25.66 9.01 -17.26
CA LEU A 336 -26.18 8.27 -16.11
C LEU A 336 -26.87 9.24 -15.14
N ASN A 337 -28.15 8.99 -14.85
CA ASN A 337 -28.91 9.71 -13.81
C ASN A 337 -28.53 9.16 -12.42
N LEU A 338 -28.26 10.07 -11.47
CA LEU A 338 -27.78 9.79 -10.12
C LEU A 338 -28.78 10.14 -9.00
N GLU A 339 -30.00 10.58 -9.31
CA GLU A 339 -30.99 11.07 -8.32
C GLU A 339 -31.35 10.05 -7.23
N ASN A 340 -31.26 8.76 -7.54
CA ASN A 340 -31.60 7.68 -6.61
C ASN A 340 -30.39 7.06 -5.90
N TYR A 341 -29.20 7.65 -6.06
CA TYR A 341 -27.97 7.16 -5.44
C TYR A 341 -27.65 7.98 -4.21
N GLN A 342 -27.16 7.31 -3.17
CA GLN A 342 -26.69 8.00 -1.96
C GLN A 342 -25.36 8.70 -2.27
N SER A 343 -25.15 9.87 -1.65
CA SER A 343 -23.86 10.55 -1.66
C SER A 343 -22.76 9.61 -1.20
N GLY A 344 -21.66 9.54 -1.94
CA GLY A 344 -20.58 8.61 -1.67
C GLY A 344 -19.71 8.28 -2.87
N ILE A 345 -18.77 7.37 -2.66
CA ILE A 345 -17.84 6.90 -3.69
C ILE A 345 -18.39 5.64 -4.35
N TYR A 346 -18.30 5.59 -5.66
CA TYR A 346 -18.69 4.45 -6.49
C TYR A 346 -17.54 4.10 -7.45
N PHE A 347 -17.47 2.83 -7.83
CA PHE A 347 -16.52 2.35 -8.82
C PHE A 347 -17.28 1.95 -10.08
N MET A 348 -17.00 2.65 -11.16
CA MET A 348 -17.54 2.38 -12.48
C MET A 348 -16.59 1.45 -13.22
N GLN A 349 -17.05 0.25 -13.52
CA GLN A 349 -16.37 -0.73 -14.33
C GLN A 349 -16.96 -0.73 -15.75
N LEU A 350 -16.10 -0.56 -16.75
CA LEU A 350 -16.42 -0.68 -18.16
C LEU A 350 -15.67 -1.86 -18.76
N THR A 351 -16.39 -2.80 -19.33
CA THR A 351 -15.85 -4.04 -19.89
C THR A 351 -16.18 -4.14 -21.38
N THR A 352 -15.15 -4.35 -22.20
CA THR A 352 -15.24 -4.81 -23.59
C THR A 352 -14.95 -6.32 -23.64
N ASP A 353 -14.98 -6.92 -24.84
CA ASP A 353 -14.67 -8.35 -25.02
C ASP A 353 -13.23 -8.71 -24.62
N THR A 354 -12.31 -7.74 -24.63
CA THR A 354 -10.89 -7.97 -24.38
C THR A 354 -10.40 -7.32 -23.09
N ASN A 355 -10.99 -6.20 -22.66
CA ASN A 355 -10.44 -5.34 -21.61
C ASN A 355 -11.49 -4.92 -20.59
N THR A 356 -11.04 -4.63 -19.38
CA THR A 356 -11.87 -4.01 -18.33
C THR A 356 -11.13 -2.81 -17.75
N VAL A 357 -11.83 -1.67 -17.66
CA VAL A 357 -11.31 -0.43 -17.07
C VAL A 357 -12.19 -0.03 -15.90
N VAL A 358 -11.58 0.45 -14.82
CA VAL A 358 -12.29 0.94 -13.63
C VAL A 358 -12.01 2.43 -13.42
N LYS A 359 -13.05 3.21 -13.15
CA LYS A 359 -12.95 4.63 -12.81
C LYS A 359 -13.77 4.95 -11.56
N LYS A 360 -13.28 5.87 -10.74
CA LYS A 360 -13.94 6.32 -9.52
C LYS A 360 -14.96 7.43 -9.84
N LEU A 361 -16.19 7.29 -9.36
CA LEU A 361 -17.26 8.30 -9.42
C LEU A 361 -17.58 8.77 -8.00
N ILE A 362 -17.65 10.08 -7.79
CA ILE A 362 -18.06 10.69 -6.52
C ILE A 362 -19.47 11.29 -6.74
N ILE A 363 -20.45 10.85 -5.96
CA ILE A 363 -21.81 11.39 -5.94
C ILE A 363 -21.97 12.26 -4.70
N LYS A 364 -22.49 13.49 -4.88
CA LYS A 364 -22.73 14.46 -3.82
C LYS A 364 -24.16 14.45 -3.32
#